data_AF-A0A945GGA1-F1
#
_entry.id   AF-A0A945GGA1-F1
#
_cell.length_a   1.000
_cell.length_b   1.000
_cell.length_c   1.000
_cell.angle_alpha   90.00
_cell.angle_beta   90.00
_cell.angle_gamma   90.00
#
_symmetry.space_group_name_H-M   'P 1'
#
loop_
_entity.id
_entity.type
_entity.pdbx_description
1 polymer ?
#
loop_
_entity_poly.entity_id
_entity_poly.type
_entity_poly.pdbx_seq_one_letter_code
_entity_poly.pdbx_strand_id
1 'polypeptide(L)'
;MGIFNKKTTEKKSEVSKPNEKAVEKKVADKKPVVKATDKPVDTKKPAKKVVKATSNKKGYGTAYRVLVRPIISEKATLANSISKYIFEVAVTANKIEVKKAIEEVYGVSPKAIHMINARGKFVRFGRKTGHTKNTKKAIVTLKKGDSITIYEGI
;
A
#
# COMPACT_ATOMS: atom_id res chain seq x y z
N MET A 1 12.13 56.01 -8.15
CA MET A 1 13.45 55.97 -8.81
C MET A 1 13.48 54.80 -9.77
N GLY A 2 14.06 54.95 -10.96
CA GLY A 2 14.27 53.87 -11.93
C GLY A 2 15.62 54.03 -12.61
N ILE A 3 16.46 52.99 -12.50
CA ILE A 3 17.86 52.80 -12.92
C ILE A 3 18.10 51.29 -12.65
N PHE A 4 18.68 50.44 -13.51
CA PHE A 4 19.47 50.63 -14.72
C PHE A 4 19.27 49.42 -15.69
N ASN A 5 19.76 49.52 -16.94
CA ASN A 5 19.63 48.48 -17.98
C ASN A 5 21.00 48.08 -18.57
N LYS A 6 21.28 46.77 -18.74
CA LYS A 6 22.21 46.13 -19.71
C LYS A 6 22.19 44.60 -19.47
N LYS A 7 21.74 43.74 -20.40
CA LYS A 7 22.38 43.30 -21.67
C LYS A 7 23.71 42.53 -21.49
N THR A 8 23.64 41.21 -21.68
CA THR A 8 24.65 40.37 -22.37
C THR A 8 23.94 39.23 -23.11
N THR A 9 24.59 38.67 -24.13
CA THR A 9 24.00 37.68 -25.05
C THR A 9 25.05 36.67 -25.48
N GLU A 10 24.77 35.38 -25.34
CA GLU A 10 25.59 34.30 -25.92
C GLU A 10 24.71 33.31 -26.70
N LYS A 11 25.30 32.61 -27.68
CA LYS A 11 24.56 31.99 -28.80
C LYS A 11 25.39 30.88 -29.46
N LYS A 12 24.75 29.75 -29.79
CA LYS A 12 25.34 28.51 -30.40
C LYS A 12 26.24 27.72 -29.42
N SER A 13 26.52 26.42 -29.60
CA SER A 13 26.09 25.42 -30.61
C SER A 13 25.60 24.13 -29.89
N GLU A 14 24.70 23.28 -30.38
CA GLU A 14 24.49 22.62 -31.70
C GLU A 14 25.36 21.38 -31.99
N VAL A 15 24.66 20.21 -32.03
CA VAL A 15 24.76 19.09 -32.99
C VAL A 15 25.61 17.83 -32.68
N SER A 16 24.90 16.68 -32.67
CA SER A 16 25.34 15.27 -32.98
C SER A 16 26.23 14.55 -31.95
N LYS A 17 26.35 13.21 -31.82
CA LYS A 17 25.79 11.90 -32.29
C LYS A 17 26.82 10.84 -31.76
N PRO A 18 26.66 9.50 -31.90
CA PRO A 18 25.48 8.64 -31.82
C PRO A 18 25.71 7.49 -30.79
N ASN A 19 25.09 6.33 -31.03
CA ASN A 19 25.13 5.10 -30.22
C ASN A 19 26.35 4.22 -30.58
N GLU A 20 26.92 3.46 -29.63
CA GLU A 20 27.82 2.33 -29.91
C GLU A 20 27.35 1.03 -29.24
N LYS A 21 27.45 -0.09 -29.97
CA LYS A 21 27.21 -1.47 -29.51
C LYS A 21 28.31 -2.37 -30.06
N ALA A 22 29.27 -2.75 -29.24
CA ALA A 22 30.32 -3.73 -29.52
C ALA A 22 31.04 -4.12 -28.20
N VAL A 23 31.64 -5.31 -28.00
CA VAL A 23 31.46 -6.64 -28.62
C VAL A 23 32.04 -7.69 -27.65
N GLU A 24 31.30 -8.78 -27.36
CA GLU A 24 31.78 -10.11 -26.88
C GLU A 24 32.72 -10.18 -25.63
N LYS A 25 33.14 -11.32 -25.04
CA LYS A 25 33.11 -12.77 -25.36
C LYS A 25 32.66 -13.65 -24.19
N LYS A 26 32.31 -14.90 -24.49
CA LYS A 26 32.04 -15.98 -23.53
C LYS A 26 33.35 -16.64 -23.06
N VAL A 27 33.40 -17.07 -21.80
CA VAL A 27 34.08 -18.32 -21.40
C VAL A 27 33.18 -19.02 -20.39
N ALA A 28 33.06 -20.34 -20.48
CA ALA A 28 32.34 -21.16 -19.50
C ALA A 28 33.03 -22.52 -19.39
N ASP A 29 33.47 -22.91 -18.20
CA ASP A 29 34.10 -24.20 -17.96
C ASP A 29 33.70 -24.83 -16.61
N LYS A 30 34.10 -26.10 -16.44
CA LYS A 30 33.30 -27.10 -15.71
C LYS A 30 33.75 -27.36 -14.27
N LYS A 31 32.81 -27.85 -13.46
CA LYS A 31 33.08 -28.48 -12.15
C LYS A 31 33.91 -29.76 -12.29
N PRO A 32 34.79 -30.05 -11.33
CA PRO A 32 34.99 -31.39 -10.79
C PRO A 32 34.12 -31.65 -9.54
N VAL A 33 34.05 -32.90 -9.09
CA VAL A 33 33.21 -33.37 -7.97
C VAL A 33 34.06 -34.15 -6.97
N VAL A 34 33.78 -33.99 -5.68
CA VAL A 34 34.19 -34.94 -4.63
C VAL A 34 33.02 -35.32 -3.70
N LYS A 35 33.10 -36.55 -3.20
CA LYS A 35 32.10 -37.36 -2.46
C LYS A 35 32.98 -38.35 -1.66
N ALA A 36 32.68 -38.88 -0.47
CA ALA A 36 31.47 -38.95 0.36
C ALA A 36 31.89 -39.17 1.85
N THR A 37 30.95 -39.29 2.80
CA THR A 37 30.81 -40.44 3.74
C THR A 37 29.68 -40.24 4.77
N ASP A 38 29.20 -41.35 5.33
CA ASP A 38 28.01 -41.56 6.17
C ASP A 38 28.44 -42.26 7.49
N LYS A 39 27.75 -42.35 8.65
CA LYS A 39 26.42 -42.00 9.21
C LYS A 39 26.51 -42.31 10.76
N PRO A 40 25.44 -42.51 11.58
CA PRO A 40 24.13 -41.85 11.78
C PRO A 40 23.88 -41.46 13.28
N VAL A 41 22.61 -41.24 13.70
CA VAL A 41 22.05 -41.20 15.09
C VAL A 41 22.56 -40.13 16.09
N ASP A 42 21.84 -39.72 17.16
CA ASP A 42 20.56 -40.21 17.73
C ASP A 42 19.61 -39.10 18.29
N THR A 43 18.45 -39.53 18.79
CA THR A 43 17.25 -38.79 19.26
C THR A 43 17.42 -37.50 20.10
N LYS A 44 16.60 -36.49 19.77
CA LYS A 44 15.46 -36.06 20.63
C LYS A 44 14.48 -35.13 19.90
N LYS A 45 13.18 -35.31 20.16
CA LYS A 45 12.06 -34.59 19.52
C LYS A 45 11.14 -33.95 20.56
N PRO A 46 11.30 -32.65 20.87
CA PRO A 46 10.37 -31.93 21.74
C PRO A 46 9.19 -31.31 20.96
N ALA A 47 8.00 -31.39 21.56
CA ALA A 47 6.81 -30.56 21.31
C ALA A 47 6.43 -30.19 19.85
N LYS A 48 5.54 -30.99 19.24
CA LYS A 48 4.48 -30.42 18.40
C LYS A 48 3.63 -29.49 19.28
N LYS A 49 3.85 -28.16 19.27
CA LYS A 49 2.95 -27.25 19.98
C LYS A 49 1.64 -27.15 19.19
N VAL A 50 0.57 -27.75 19.74
CA VAL A 50 -0.70 -27.94 19.03
C VAL A 50 -1.41 -26.61 18.82
N VAL A 51 -1.57 -26.21 17.56
CA VAL A 51 -2.51 -25.16 17.14
C VAL A 51 -3.28 -25.65 15.89
N LYS A 52 -4.08 -26.73 16.06
CA LYS A 52 -4.99 -27.22 15.01
C LYS A 52 -6.41 -27.36 15.54
N ALA A 53 -7.12 -26.23 15.57
CA ALA A 53 -8.58 -26.14 15.61
C ALA A 53 -8.99 -24.91 14.77
N THR A 54 -8.87 -24.97 13.45
CA THR A 54 -10.05 -25.13 12.57
C THR A 54 -11.33 -24.48 13.10
N SER A 55 -11.55 -23.22 12.71
CA SER A 55 -12.69 -22.99 11.84
C SER A 55 -12.38 -21.89 10.82
N ASN A 56 -12.35 -22.24 9.54
CA ASN A 56 -12.64 -21.25 8.49
C ASN A 56 -14.16 -21.07 8.47
N LYS A 57 -14.71 -20.46 9.54
CA LYS A 57 -16.14 -20.17 9.62
C LYS A 57 -16.48 -19.23 8.47
N LYS A 58 -17.43 -19.62 7.61
CA LYS A 58 -18.03 -18.76 6.58
C LYS A 58 -18.96 -17.70 7.20
N GLY A 59 -18.49 -17.03 8.24
CA GLY A 59 -19.00 -15.74 8.67
C GLY A 59 -18.44 -14.65 7.77
N TYR A 60 -18.99 -13.44 7.90
CA TYR A 60 -18.62 -12.27 7.11
C TYR A 60 -17.10 -12.09 7.03
N GLY A 61 -16.56 -12.09 5.81
CA GLY A 61 -15.12 -12.14 5.56
C GLY A 61 -14.37 -11.03 6.29
N THR A 62 -13.14 -11.32 6.73
CA THR A 62 -12.34 -10.42 7.57
C THR A 62 -12.21 -9.01 7.01
N ALA A 63 -12.17 -8.86 5.68
CA ALA A 63 -12.23 -7.58 4.99
C ALA A 63 -13.44 -6.71 5.35
N TYR A 64 -14.65 -7.26 5.32
CA TYR A 64 -15.91 -6.51 5.53
C TYR A 64 -16.10 -6.03 6.97
N ARG A 65 -15.37 -6.61 7.93
CA ARG A 65 -15.30 -6.09 9.31
C ARG A 65 -14.32 -4.92 9.44
N VAL A 66 -13.37 -4.79 8.52
CA VAL A 66 -12.26 -3.83 8.55
C VAL A 66 -12.58 -2.57 7.74
N LEU A 67 -13.03 -2.74 6.50
CA LEU A 67 -13.51 -1.65 5.63
C LEU A 67 -14.98 -1.36 5.95
N VAL A 68 -15.29 -0.13 6.37
CA VAL A 68 -16.67 0.27 6.73
C VAL A 68 -17.38 0.91 5.53
N ARG A 69 -16.70 1.84 4.83
CA ARG A 69 -17.20 2.52 3.63
C ARG A 69 -16.10 3.37 2.97
N PRO A 70 -16.21 3.73 1.67
CA PRO A 70 -15.49 4.86 1.12
C PRO A 70 -15.90 6.18 1.81
N ILE A 71 -15.01 7.18 1.81
CA ILE A 71 -15.29 8.54 2.25
C ILE A 71 -15.41 9.43 1.02
N ILE A 72 -16.61 9.98 0.82
CA ILE A 72 -16.91 10.92 -0.27
C ILE A 72 -16.82 12.35 0.28
N SER A 73 -15.95 13.16 -0.32
CA SER A 73 -15.85 14.61 -0.14
C SER A 73 -14.91 15.19 -1.20
N GLU A 74 -14.96 16.50 -1.44
CA GLU A 74 -14.05 17.21 -2.36
C GLU A 74 -12.57 16.81 -2.18
N LYS A 75 -12.11 16.75 -0.92
CA LYS A 75 -10.73 16.37 -0.58
C LYS A 75 -10.42 14.89 -0.86
N ALA A 76 -11.42 14.00 -0.85
CA ALA A 76 -11.25 12.63 -1.32
C ALA A 76 -11.17 12.58 -2.85
N THR A 77 -12.03 13.30 -3.56
CA THR A 77 -11.99 13.43 -5.03
C THR A 77 -10.64 13.94 -5.51
N LEU A 78 -10.12 15.01 -4.90
CA LEU A 78 -8.77 15.55 -5.19
C LEU A 78 -7.64 14.55 -4.86
N ALA A 79 -7.82 13.64 -3.91
CA ALA A 79 -6.85 12.61 -3.58
C ALA A 79 -6.86 11.45 -4.61
N ASN A 80 -8.04 11.09 -5.13
CA ASN A 80 -8.21 10.06 -6.15
C ASN A 80 -7.44 10.39 -7.44
N SER A 81 -7.40 11.68 -7.84
CA SER A 81 -6.61 12.18 -8.98
C SER A 81 -5.09 11.93 -8.83
N ILE A 82 -4.62 11.56 -7.64
CA ILE A 82 -3.23 11.23 -7.34
C ILE A 82 -3.13 9.76 -6.83
N SER A 83 -4.06 8.90 -7.26
CA SER A 83 -4.17 7.47 -6.91
C SER A 83 -4.23 7.20 -5.40
N LYS A 84 -4.86 8.10 -4.63
CA LYS A 84 -5.03 8.01 -3.16
C LYS A 84 -6.50 7.98 -2.78
N TYR A 85 -7.01 6.80 -2.45
CA TYR A 85 -8.39 6.59 -2.03
C TYR A 85 -8.52 6.71 -0.50
N ILE A 86 -9.69 7.15 -0.01
CA ILE A 86 -9.93 7.37 1.43
C ILE A 86 -11.12 6.53 1.89
N PHE A 87 -10.91 5.70 2.91
CA PHE A 87 -11.93 4.81 3.50
C PHE A 87 -12.13 5.11 4.99
N GLU A 88 -13.36 4.96 5.49
CA GLU A 88 -13.63 4.75 6.91
C GLU A 88 -13.36 3.27 7.22
N VAL A 89 -12.57 3.02 8.27
CA VAL A 89 -12.20 1.68 8.72
C VAL A 89 -12.52 1.51 10.21
N ALA A 90 -12.63 0.26 10.65
CA ALA A 90 -12.88 -0.05 12.06
C ALA A 90 -11.81 0.57 12.97
N VAL A 91 -12.20 1.12 14.12
CA VAL A 91 -11.28 1.81 15.04
C VAL A 91 -10.19 0.87 15.56
N THR A 92 -10.48 -0.42 15.69
CA THR A 92 -9.52 -1.47 16.07
C THR A 92 -8.56 -1.89 14.95
N ALA A 93 -8.78 -1.50 13.69
CA ALA A 93 -8.09 -2.09 12.54
C ALA A 93 -6.60 -1.70 12.43
N ASN A 94 -5.77 -2.65 12.05
CA ASN A 94 -4.34 -2.49 11.77
C ASN A 94 -4.04 -2.27 10.27
N LYS A 95 -2.89 -1.67 9.94
CA LYS A 95 -2.50 -1.44 8.52
C LYS A 95 -2.45 -2.73 7.69
N ILE A 96 -2.04 -3.84 8.31
CA ILE A 96 -1.94 -5.16 7.67
C ILE A 96 -3.33 -5.71 7.34
N GLU A 97 -4.30 -5.52 8.23
CA GLU A 97 -5.70 -5.91 8.03
C GLU A 97 -6.34 -5.06 6.93
N VAL A 98 -6.13 -3.74 6.94
CA VAL A 98 -6.65 -2.84 5.90
C VAL A 98 -6.03 -3.17 4.53
N LYS A 99 -4.75 -3.55 4.47
CA LYS A 99 -4.12 -4.00 3.23
C LYS A 99 -4.83 -5.24 2.68
N LYS A 100 -4.92 -6.30 3.48
CA LYS A 100 -5.61 -7.55 3.09
C LYS A 100 -7.06 -7.30 2.71
N ALA A 101 -7.78 -6.45 3.45
CA ALA A 101 -9.17 -6.13 3.17
C ALA A 101 -9.38 -5.50 1.79
N ILE A 102 -8.44 -4.69 1.32
CA ILE A 102 -8.50 -4.05 0.00
C ILE A 102 -8.10 -5.03 -1.11
N GLU A 103 -7.12 -5.90 -0.85
CA GLU A 103 -6.74 -7.00 -1.74
C GLU A 103 -7.90 -8.02 -1.88
N GLU A 104 -8.63 -8.31 -0.79
CA GLU A 104 -9.81 -9.20 -0.75
C GLU A 104 -11.06 -8.60 -1.42
N VAL A 105 -11.34 -7.30 -1.25
CA VAL A 105 -12.60 -6.67 -1.74
C VAL A 105 -12.47 -6.04 -3.13
N TYR A 106 -11.29 -5.50 -3.46
CA TYR A 106 -11.09 -4.73 -4.70
C TYR A 106 -10.03 -5.34 -5.64
N GLY A 107 -9.34 -6.43 -5.26
CA GLY A 107 -8.33 -7.11 -6.08
C GLY A 107 -7.03 -6.32 -6.32
N VAL A 108 -6.97 -5.04 -5.93
CA VAL A 108 -5.79 -4.17 -6.09
C VAL A 108 -4.80 -4.30 -4.94
N SER A 109 -3.51 -4.09 -5.20
CA SER A 109 -2.42 -4.24 -4.22
C SER A 109 -1.91 -2.86 -3.75
N PRO A 110 -2.28 -2.37 -2.53
CA PRO A 110 -1.84 -1.06 -2.04
C PRO A 110 -0.31 -0.90 -2.00
N LYS A 111 0.17 0.25 -2.49
CA LYS A 111 1.59 0.65 -2.37
C LYS A 111 1.90 1.16 -0.96
N ALA A 112 1.02 1.97 -0.37
CA ALA A 112 1.21 2.53 0.97
C ALA A 112 -0.13 2.82 1.66
N ILE A 113 -0.17 2.66 2.98
CA ILE A 113 -1.36 2.94 3.81
C ILE A 113 -0.99 3.86 4.97
N HIS A 114 -1.71 4.97 5.07
CA HIS A 114 -1.65 5.92 6.18
C HIS A 114 -2.98 5.84 6.92
N MET A 115 -2.97 5.86 8.26
CA MET A 115 -4.18 5.79 9.07
C MET A 115 -4.24 6.97 10.03
N ILE A 116 -5.41 7.57 10.19
CA ILE A 116 -5.65 8.73 11.05
C ILE A 116 -6.89 8.44 11.90
N ASN A 117 -6.77 8.58 13.23
CA ASN A 117 -7.91 8.50 14.13
C ASN A 117 -8.57 9.89 14.24
N ALA A 118 -9.88 9.96 14.04
CA ALA A 118 -10.69 11.15 14.23
C ALA A 118 -11.64 10.95 15.42
N ARG A 119 -11.50 11.78 16.45
CA ARG A 119 -12.39 11.77 17.62
C ARG A 119 -13.79 12.25 17.23
N GLY A 120 -14.80 11.66 17.86
CA GLY A 120 -16.19 12.07 17.71
C GLY A 120 -16.41 13.51 18.17
N LYS A 121 -17.16 14.28 17.38
CA LYS A 121 -17.57 15.65 17.77
C LYS A 121 -18.44 15.56 19.02
N PHE A 122 -18.24 16.48 19.97
CA PHE A 122 -19.19 16.67 21.06
C PHE A 122 -20.54 17.15 20.50
N VAL A 123 -21.63 16.62 21.02
CA VAL A 123 -23.00 16.91 20.59
C VAL A 123 -23.93 17.00 21.79
N ARG A 124 -24.96 17.84 21.69
CA ARG A 124 -26.01 18.00 22.69
C ARG A 124 -27.37 17.92 22.02
N PHE A 125 -28.27 17.11 22.57
CA PHE A 125 -29.67 17.03 22.15
C PHE A 125 -30.57 17.33 23.36
N GLY A 126 -31.15 18.53 23.37
CA GLY A 126 -31.85 19.07 24.54
C GLY A 126 -30.98 19.03 25.79
N ARG A 127 -31.43 18.30 26.82
CA ARG A 127 -30.73 18.14 28.11
C ARG A 127 -29.63 17.06 28.10
N LYS A 128 -29.53 16.22 27.06
CA LYS A 128 -28.53 15.13 26.97
C LYS A 128 -27.30 15.58 26.18
N THR A 129 -26.11 15.29 26.72
CA THR A 129 -24.80 15.54 26.09
C THR A 129 -24.11 14.22 25.73
N GLY A 130 -23.18 14.26 24.78
CA GLY A 130 -22.41 13.07 24.37
C GLY A 130 -21.43 13.37 23.24
N HIS A 131 -20.92 12.32 22.60
CA HIS A 131 -20.05 12.40 21.43
C HIS A 131 -20.59 11.55 20.28
N THR A 132 -20.30 11.93 19.04
CA THR A 132 -20.50 11.05 17.88
C THR A 132 -19.49 9.88 17.89
N LYS A 133 -19.72 8.87 17.04
CA LYS A 133 -18.83 7.73 16.86
C LYS A 133 -17.40 8.19 16.50
N ASN A 134 -16.39 7.71 17.24
CA ASN A 134 -14.98 7.81 16.85
C ASN A 134 -14.75 7.05 15.53
N THR A 135 -14.03 7.65 14.58
CA THR A 135 -13.75 7.01 13.27
C THR A 135 -12.25 6.88 13.05
N LYS A 136 -11.83 5.84 12.32
CA LYS A 136 -10.47 5.73 11.77
C LYS A 136 -10.57 5.88 10.27
N LYS A 137 -9.70 6.69 9.68
CA LYS A 137 -9.62 6.91 8.23
C LYS A 137 -8.35 6.26 7.70
N ALA A 138 -8.47 5.46 6.64
CA ALA A 138 -7.33 4.93 5.90
C ALA A 138 -7.18 5.71 4.59
N ILE A 139 -6.01 6.30 4.36
CA ILE A 139 -5.60 6.87 3.07
C ILE A 139 -4.69 5.85 2.40
N VAL A 140 -5.14 5.36 1.24
CA VAL A 140 -4.60 4.19 0.55
C VAL A 140 -4.03 4.65 -0.79
N THR A 141 -2.71 4.62 -0.92
CA THR A 141 -2.01 4.92 -2.17
C THR A 141 -1.85 3.62 -2.96
N LEU A 142 -2.34 3.57 -4.20
CA LEU A 142 -2.17 2.42 -5.09
C LEU A 142 -0.87 2.50 -5.92
N LYS A 143 -0.65 1.56 -6.84
CA LYS A 143 0.38 1.67 -7.87
C LYS A 143 -0.15 2.53 -9.04
N LYS A 144 0.74 2.93 -9.97
CA LYS A 144 0.31 3.54 -11.23
C LYS A 144 -0.40 2.48 -12.08
N GLY A 145 -1.59 2.77 -12.58
CA GLY A 145 -2.42 1.86 -13.38
C GLY A 145 -3.54 1.17 -12.58
N ASP A 146 -3.37 0.97 -11.27
CA ASP A 146 -4.42 0.47 -10.39
C ASP A 146 -5.48 1.57 -10.15
N SER A 147 -6.76 1.23 -10.28
CA SER A 147 -7.90 2.10 -9.92
C SER A 147 -8.94 1.34 -9.10
N ILE A 148 -9.81 2.06 -8.39
CA ILE A 148 -10.96 1.50 -7.68
C ILE A 148 -12.21 2.24 -8.13
N THR A 149 -13.21 1.50 -8.61
CA THR A 149 -14.56 2.02 -8.89
C THR A 149 -15.29 2.23 -7.55
N ILE A 150 -15.63 3.49 -7.25
CA ILE A 150 -16.31 3.90 -5.99
C ILE A 150 -17.61 4.67 -6.27
N TYR A 151 -17.86 5.06 -7.53
CA TYR A 151 -18.76 6.15 -7.90
C TYR A 151 -19.80 5.76 -8.97
N GLU A 152 -20.29 4.52 -8.96
CA GLU A 152 -21.41 4.12 -9.81
C GLU A 152 -22.72 4.74 -9.28
N GLY A 153 -23.10 5.88 -9.84
CA GLY A 153 -24.37 6.58 -9.55
C GLY A 153 -24.25 7.90 -8.78
N ILE A 154 -23.30 8.78 -9.14
CA ILE A 154 -23.19 10.17 -8.65
C ILE A 154 -22.96 11.11 -9.85
#